data_AF-A0A073IAI3-F1
#
_entry.id   AF-A0A073IAI3-F1
#
_cell.length_a   1.000
_cell.length_b   1.000
_cell.length_c   1.000
_cell.angle_alpha   90.00
_cell.angle_beta   90.00
_cell.angle_gamma   90.00
#
_symmetry.space_group_name_H-M   'P 1'
#
loop_
_entity.id
_entity.type
_entity.pdbx_description
1 polymer ?
#
loop_
_entity_poly.entity_id
_entity_poly.type
_entity_poly.pdbx_seq_one_letter_code
_entity_poly.pdbx_strand_id
1 'polypeptide(L)'
;MFTKDQEVQQANTMETLQLNYSCQLLHNIDKTEVYTNAQVDERQQQAIQPLRYNMGDDEAGIDHMEKNLQGSDLFDLVYTTQSTCNNCGLTVSTDVMNEPIYTLNFDVYQDINIEGKLLQDMQDTLVGCDPCQTSNCVQVGKNISNMPKYFSILLGDKNNLMDDDIAGQFNLNNEHYTIIGILCYKPSSEHYVSYTLNGQHNDGTIMAGWWFFDGLDDKIINTNISDIKNLQRRMRHQGQYAHLIVYQKS
;
A
#
# COMPACT_ATOMS: atom_id res chain seq x y z
N MET A 1 15.04 -6.20 -1.34
CA MET A 1 14.99 -4.91 -0.62
C MET A 1 14.28 -5.18 0.69
N PHE A 2 14.96 -5.09 1.82
CA PHE A 2 14.35 -5.31 3.13
C PHE A 2 14.76 -4.14 4.03
N THR A 3 13.84 -3.24 4.31
CA THR A 3 13.93 -2.40 5.51
C THR A 3 13.86 -3.37 6.69
N LYS A 4 15.01 -3.64 7.30
CA LYS A 4 15.13 -4.63 8.37
C LYS A 4 14.62 -4.01 9.68
N ASP A 5 13.33 -3.74 9.74
CA ASP A 5 12.65 -3.59 11.01
C ASP A 5 12.68 -4.95 11.70
N GLN A 6 13.42 -5.06 12.79
CA GLN A 6 13.44 -6.27 13.62
C GLN A 6 12.07 -6.56 14.27
N GLU A 7 11.13 -5.62 14.15
CA GLU A 7 9.79 -5.63 14.73
C GLU A 7 8.68 -5.95 13.70
N VAL A 8 9.01 -6.49 12.52
CA VAL A 8 7.98 -7.08 11.64
C VAL A 8 7.42 -8.32 12.32
N GLN A 9 6.37 -8.12 13.13
CA GLN A 9 5.49 -9.22 13.50
C GLN A 9 4.88 -9.77 12.22
N GLN A 10 5.20 -11.04 11.96
CA GLN A 10 4.70 -11.79 10.82
C GLN A 10 3.17 -11.79 10.90
N ALA A 11 2.51 -11.35 9.81
CA ALA A 11 1.07 -11.58 9.70
C ALA A 11 0.82 -13.10 9.90
N ASN A 12 -0.12 -13.44 10.77
CA ASN A 12 -0.34 -14.82 11.21
C ASN A 12 -1.27 -15.60 10.26
N THR A 13 -1.41 -15.16 9.01
CA THR A 13 -2.20 -15.89 8.02
C THR A 13 -1.42 -17.12 7.54
N MET A 14 -2.15 -18.19 7.21
CA MET A 14 -1.56 -19.42 6.68
C MET A 14 -0.75 -19.16 5.39
N GLU A 15 -1.14 -18.15 4.62
CA GLU A 15 -0.46 -17.69 3.41
C GLU A 15 0.88 -17.00 3.75
N THR A 16 0.92 -16.12 4.74
CA THR A 16 2.16 -15.48 5.20
C THR A 16 3.13 -16.49 5.82
N LEU A 17 2.64 -17.49 6.55
CA LEU A 17 3.47 -18.58 7.08
C LEU A 17 4.11 -19.41 5.94
N GLN A 18 3.36 -19.67 4.87
CA GLN A 18 3.85 -20.39 3.70
C GLN A 18 4.89 -19.57 2.91
N LEU A 19 4.70 -18.25 2.80
CA LEU A 19 5.69 -17.31 2.24
C LEU A 19 6.97 -17.27 3.05
N ASN A 20 6.88 -17.14 4.37
CA ASN A 20 8.04 -17.14 5.26
C ASN A 20 8.82 -18.47 5.18
N TYR A 21 8.12 -19.60 5.15
CA TYR A 21 8.71 -20.92 4.96
C TYR A 21 9.43 -21.03 3.61
N SER A 22 8.82 -20.54 2.54
CA SER A 22 9.40 -20.54 1.18
C SER A 22 10.66 -19.68 1.11
N CYS A 23 10.65 -18.50 1.74
CA CYS A 23 11.82 -17.63 1.84
C CYS A 23 12.96 -18.27 2.65
N GLN A 24 12.65 -18.98 3.74
CA GLN A 24 13.65 -19.72 4.51
C GLN A 24 14.25 -20.89 3.72
N LEU A 25 13.43 -21.61 2.95
CA LEU A 25 13.91 -22.66 2.05
C LEU A 25 14.84 -22.08 0.98
N LEU A 26 14.46 -20.99 0.31
CA LEU A 26 15.33 -20.30 -0.66
C LEU A 26 16.66 -19.83 -0.05
N HIS A 27 16.66 -19.46 1.23
CA HIS A 27 17.87 -19.06 1.94
C HIS A 27 18.82 -20.23 2.18
N ASN A 28 18.26 -21.41 2.49
CA ASN A 28 19.01 -22.60 2.90
C ASN A 28 19.44 -23.49 1.73
N ILE A 29 18.81 -23.37 0.56
CA ILE A 29 19.17 -24.20 -0.60
C ILE A 29 20.54 -23.77 -1.16
N ASP A 30 21.37 -24.77 -1.47
CA ASP A 30 22.67 -24.57 -2.11
C ASP A 30 22.49 -23.90 -3.48
N LYS A 31 23.04 -22.69 -3.60
CA LYS A 31 22.97 -21.85 -4.79
C LYS A 31 23.89 -22.34 -5.91
N THR A 32 24.82 -23.24 -5.60
CA THR A 32 25.83 -23.76 -6.52
C THR A 32 25.47 -25.13 -7.09
N GLU A 33 24.45 -25.77 -6.54
CA GLU A 33 23.97 -27.07 -7.02
C GLU A 33 23.22 -26.92 -8.35
N VAL A 34 23.62 -27.74 -9.32
CA VAL A 34 23.05 -27.79 -10.67
C VAL A 34 22.06 -28.96 -10.72
N TYR A 35 20.78 -28.67 -10.49
CA TYR A 35 19.72 -29.68 -10.64
C TYR A 35 19.46 -29.92 -12.13
N THR A 36 19.81 -31.12 -12.61
CA THR A 36 19.73 -31.50 -14.02
C THR A 36 18.33 -31.90 -14.50
N ASN A 37 17.33 -31.91 -13.61
CA ASN A 37 15.94 -32.22 -13.95
C ASN A 37 15.00 -31.15 -13.40
N ALA A 38 14.34 -30.42 -14.29
CA ALA A 38 13.40 -29.35 -13.93
C ALA A 38 12.17 -29.86 -13.14
N GLN A 39 11.84 -31.16 -13.21
CA GLN A 39 10.80 -31.78 -12.37
C GLN A 39 11.28 -32.19 -10.98
N VAL A 40 12.58 -32.03 -10.66
CA VAL A 40 13.19 -32.43 -9.38
C VAL A 40 13.98 -31.26 -8.77
N ASP A 41 13.86 -30.05 -9.33
CA ASP A 41 14.46 -28.87 -8.70
C ASP A 41 13.67 -28.56 -7.42
N GLU A 42 14.22 -28.95 -6.28
CA GLU A 42 13.62 -28.70 -4.96
C GLU A 42 13.43 -27.21 -4.71
N ARG A 43 14.24 -26.33 -5.33
CA ARG A 43 14.01 -24.87 -5.32
C ARG A 43 12.70 -24.54 -5.99
N GLN A 44 12.42 -25.17 -7.14
CA GLN A 44 11.14 -24.98 -7.82
C GLN A 44 10.00 -25.50 -6.96
N GLN A 45 10.06 -26.75 -6.50
CA GLN A 45 8.91 -27.37 -5.84
C GLN A 45 8.61 -26.84 -4.44
N GLN A 46 9.63 -26.66 -3.61
CA GLN A 46 9.44 -26.38 -2.19
C GLN A 46 9.44 -24.89 -1.88
N ALA A 47 10.01 -24.06 -2.76
CA ALA A 47 10.28 -22.66 -2.46
C ALA A 47 9.69 -21.70 -3.50
N ILE A 48 9.88 -21.94 -4.80
CA ILE A 48 9.43 -21.02 -5.86
C ILE A 48 7.96 -21.25 -6.25
N GLN A 49 7.48 -22.49 -6.36
CA GLN A 49 6.10 -22.79 -6.70
C GLN A 49 5.10 -22.30 -5.64
N PRO A 50 5.35 -22.45 -4.33
CA PRO A 50 4.51 -21.83 -3.31
C PRO A 50 4.49 -20.30 -3.39
N LEU A 51 5.59 -19.65 -3.78
CA LEU A 51 5.62 -18.21 -4.06
C LEU A 51 4.84 -17.82 -5.33
N ARG A 52 4.75 -18.73 -6.31
CA ARG A 52 4.03 -18.54 -7.57
C ARG A 52 2.55 -18.93 -7.50
N TYR A 53 2.15 -19.74 -6.53
CA TYR A 53 0.80 -20.31 -6.47
C TYR A 53 -0.30 -19.24 -6.41
N ASN A 54 0.03 -18.05 -5.92
CA ASN A 54 -0.88 -16.90 -5.86
C ASN A 54 -0.57 -15.81 -6.91
N MET A 55 0.43 -16.01 -7.78
CA MET A 55 0.84 -15.06 -8.83
C MET A 55 0.33 -15.46 -10.23
N GLY A 56 -0.34 -16.60 -10.35
CA GLY A 56 -0.77 -17.17 -11.62
C GLY A 56 -2.21 -16.88 -12.03
N ASP A 57 -2.95 -16.11 -11.23
CA ASP A 57 -4.29 -15.63 -11.58
C ASP A 57 -4.18 -14.19 -12.12
N ASP A 58 -5.01 -13.84 -13.09
CA ASP A 58 -5.15 -12.46 -13.62
C ASP A 58 -5.55 -11.45 -12.52
N GLU A 59 -5.90 -11.95 -11.32
CA GLU A 59 -6.25 -11.23 -10.09
C GLU A 59 -5.16 -11.33 -8.99
N ALA A 60 -3.89 -11.60 -9.33
CA ALA A 60 -2.75 -11.44 -8.41
C ALA A 60 -2.48 -9.96 -8.05
N GLY A 61 -3.54 -9.25 -7.69
CA GLY A 61 -3.65 -7.83 -7.47
C GLY A 61 -3.73 -7.46 -5.99
N ILE A 62 -4.32 -6.29 -5.76
CA ILE A 62 -4.40 -5.62 -4.46
C ILE A 62 -5.04 -6.52 -3.40
N ASP A 63 -6.08 -7.27 -3.75
CA ASP A 63 -6.76 -8.21 -2.84
C ASP A 63 -5.80 -9.25 -2.24
N HIS A 64 -4.79 -9.69 -3.00
CA HIS A 64 -3.77 -10.60 -2.48
C HIS A 64 -2.78 -9.88 -1.56
N MET A 65 -2.43 -8.62 -1.86
CA MET A 65 -1.62 -7.80 -0.95
C MET A 65 -2.37 -7.51 0.34
N GLU A 66 -3.66 -7.15 0.28
CA GLU A 66 -4.51 -6.91 1.44
C GLU A 66 -4.55 -8.14 2.36
N LYS A 67 -4.82 -9.34 1.81
CA LYS A 67 -4.81 -10.59 2.59
C LYS A 67 -3.48 -10.88 3.29
N ASN A 68 -2.36 -10.59 2.62
CA ASN A 68 -1.03 -10.82 3.18
C ASN A 68 -0.64 -9.82 4.29
N LEU A 69 -1.21 -8.61 4.23
CA LEU A 69 -0.93 -7.55 5.20
C LEU A 69 -1.93 -7.53 6.35
N GLN A 70 -3.10 -8.14 6.16
CA GLN A 70 -4.19 -8.16 7.14
C GLN A 70 -3.77 -8.82 8.46
N GLY A 71 -4.14 -8.19 9.57
CA GLY A 71 -3.78 -8.65 10.91
C GLY A 71 -2.35 -8.29 11.32
N SER A 72 -1.71 -7.37 10.58
CA SER A 72 -0.41 -6.82 10.94
C SER A 72 -0.57 -5.43 11.55
N ASP A 73 -0.20 -5.28 12.83
CA ASP A 73 -0.19 -3.99 13.53
C ASP A 73 0.67 -2.92 12.82
N LEU A 74 1.59 -3.34 11.93
CA LEU A 74 2.42 -2.45 11.15
C LEU A 74 1.68 -1.80 9.98
N PHE A 75 0.65 -2.44 9.43
CA PHE A 75 -0.06 -2.00 8.22
C PHE A 75 -1.53 -1.68 8.48
N ASP A 76 -2.15 -2.30 9.47
CA ASP A 76 -3.57 -2.14 9.74
C ASP A 76 -3.91 -0.75 10.31
N LEU A 77 -4.63 0.05 9.51
CA LEU A 77 -5.45 1.14 10.03
C LEU A 77 -6.65 0.51 10.73
N VAL A 78 -6.81 0.79 12.03
CA VAL A 78 -7.91 0.25 12.82
C VAL A 78 -8.83 1.38 13.22
N TYR A 79 -10.11 1.26 12.88
CA TYR A 79 -11.12 2.26 13.21
C TYR A 79 -12.52 1.66 13.33
N THR A 80 -13.41 2.39 14.00
CA THR A 80 -14.86 2.14 13.96
C THR A 80 -15.55 3.33 13.35
N THR A 81 -16.62 3.12 12.59
CA THR A 81 -17.47 4.22 12.13
C THR A 81 -18.63 4.39 13.09
N GLN A 82 -18.86 5.61 13.56
CA GLN A 82 -19.99 5.95 14.41
C GLN A 82 -20.86 6.99 13.73
N SER A 83 -22.15 6.71 13.67
CA SER A 83 -23.18 7.56 13.07
C SER A 83 -24.18 7.96 14.14
N THR A 84 -24.29 9.25 14.43
CA THR A 84 -25.21 9.78 15.45
C THR A 84 -26.18 10.78 14.83
N CYS A 85 -27.48 10.52 14.93
CA CYS A 85 -28.51 11.47 14.49
C CYS A 85 -28.74 12.55 15.55
N ASN A 86 -28.49 13.81 15.18
CA ASN A 86 -28.67 14.98 16.03
C ASN A 86 -30.15 15.27 16.36
N ASN A 87 -31.11 14.74 15.58
CA ASN A 87 -32.53 14.98 15.79
C ASN A 87 -33.19 13.94 16.72
N CYS A 88 -32.94 12.65 16.50
CA CYS A 88 -33.57 11.58 17.29
C CYS A 88 -32.62 10.90 18.29
N GLY A 89 -31.33 11.25 18.28
CA GLY A 89 -30.32 10.64 19.15
C GLY A 89 -29.94 9.20 18.79
N LEU A 90 -30.49 8.65 17.69
CA LEU A 90 -30.13 7.30 17.24
C LEU A 90 -28.65 7.25 16.93
N THR A 91 -27.94 6.34 17.59
CA THR A 91 -26.53 6.09 17.38
C THR A 91 -26.35 4.67 16.84
N VAL A 92 -25.60 4.56 15.75
CA VAL A 92 -25.20 3.29 15.15
C VAL A 92 -23.69 3.27 15.06
N SER A 93 -23.08 2.12 15.36
CA SER A 93 -21.64 1.92 15.21
C SER A 93 -21.39 0.67 14.41
N THR A 94 -20.38 0.71 13.55
CA THR A 94 -19.92 -0.48 12.84
C THR A 94 -19.03 -1.32 13.75
N ASP A 95 -18.82 -2.57 13.35
CA ASP A 95 -17.73 -3.37 13.91
C ASP A 95 -16.36 -2.71 13.62
N VAL A 96 -15.35 -3.20 14.33
CA VAL A 96 -13.96 -2.78 14.13
C VAL A 96 -13.51 -3.15 12.72
N MET A 97 -13.10 -2.14 11.97
CA MET A 97 -12.50 -2.28 10.64
C MET A 97 -10.98 -2.36 10.80
N ASN A 98 -10.36 -3.28 10.07
CA ASN A 98 -8.91 -3.38 9.92
C ASN A 98 -8.59 -3.25 8.43
N GLU A 99 -7.94 -2.15 8.05
CA GLU A 99 -7.62 -1.83 6.67
C GLU A 99 -6.09 -1.75 6.48
N PRO A 100 -5.45 -2.83 6.01
CA PRO A 100 -4.02 -2.84 5.72
C PRO A 100 -3.65 -1.97 4.50
N ILE A 101 -4.62 -1.76 3.59
CA ILE A 101 -4.52 -0.87 2.45
C ILE A 101 -5.76 0.03 2.48
N TYR A 102 -5.54 1.33 2.57
CA TYR A 102 -6.60 2.33 2.59
C TYR A 102 -6.91 2.80 1.16
N THR A 103 -8.15 2.61 0.72
CA THR A 103 -8.54 3.00 -0.65
C THR A 103 -9.08 4.43 -0.68
N LEU A 104 -8.44 5.27 -1.50
CA LEU A 104 -8.91 6.61 -1.84
C LEU A 104 -9.53 6.64 -3.23
N ASN A 105 -10.79 7.08 -3.27
CA ASN A 105 -11.51 7.33 -4.50
C ASN A 105 -11.61 8.83 -4.73
N PHE A 106 -11.17 9.30 -5.90
CA PHE A 106 -11.33 10.68 -6.31
C PHE A 106 -12.52 10.79 -7.24
N ASP A 107 -13.37 11.79 -7.00
CA ASP A 107 -14.39 12.16 -7.97
C ASP A 107 -13.71 12.89 -9.14
N VAL A 108 -14.22 12.68 -10.36
CA VAL A 108 -13.64 13.12 -11.65
C VAL A 108 -13.38 14.64 -11.75
N TYR A 109 -13.83 15.44 -10.78
CA TYR A 109 -13.80 16.91 -10.79
C TYR A 109 -13.30 17.57 -9.49
N GLN A 110 -12.61 16.85 -8.60
CA GLN A 110 -12.07 17.45 -7.38
C GLN A 110 -10.64 17.97 -7.59
N ASP A 111 -10.44 19.28 -7.41
CA ASP A 111 -9.11 19.92 -7.32
C ASP A 111 -8.60 19.80 -5.88
N ILE A 112 -8.27 18.57 -5.49
CA ILE A 112 -7.80 18.25 -4.14
C ILE A 112 -6.62 17.28 -4.22
N ASN A 113 -5.56 17.59 -3.49
CA ASN A 113 -4.42 16.69 -3.40
C ASN A 113 -4.72 15.49 -2.47
N ILE A 114 -3.81 14.52 -2.44
CA ILE A 114 -4.00 13.28 -1.66
C ILE A 114 -4.17 13.59 -0.17
N GLU A 115 -3.37 14.51 0.38
CA GLU A 115 -3.46 14.91 1.79
C GLU A 115 -4.83 15.52 2.12
N GLY A 116 -5.31 16.46 1.31
CA GLY A 116 -6.62 17.08 1.49
C GLY A 116 -7.75 16.06 1.39
N LYS A 117 -7.65 15.12 0.45
CA LYS A 117 -8.64 14.05 0.28
C LYS A 117 -8.66 13.09 1.47
N LEU A 118 -7.49 12.72 2.00
CA LEU A 118 -7.39 11.92 3.23
C LEU A 118 -8.04 12.63 4.42
N LEU A 119 -7.73 13.92 4.61
CA LEU A 119 -8.30 14.71 5.70
C LEU A 119 -9.82 14.81 5.56
N GLN A 120 -10.33 14.97 4.34
CA GLN A 120 -11.77 14.99 4.07
C GLN A 120 -12.44 13.63 4.36
N ASP A 121 -11.84 12.52 3.93
CA ASP A 121 -12.38 11.17 4.14
C ASP A 121 -12.33 10.73 5.62
N MET A 122 -11.45 11.33 6.42
CA MET A 122 -11.36 11.08 7.86
C MET A 122 -12.16 12.08 8.70
N GLN A 123 -12.71 13.13 8.10
CA GLN A 123 -13.57 14.10 8.78
C GLN A 123 -15.01 13.62 8.89
N ASP A 124 -15.71 14.14 9.90
CA ASP A 124 -17.11 13.85 10.09
C ASP A 124 -17.94 14.36 8.90
N THR A 125 -18.78 13.48 8.35
CA THR A 125 -19.71 13.83 7.28
C THR A 125 -21.13 13.92 7.81
N LEU A 126 -21.96 14.72 7.14
CA LEU A 126 -23.38 14.83 7.44
C LEU A 126 -24.19 14.05 6.40
N VAL A 127 -25.02 13.12 6.87
CA VAL A 127 -25.92 12.33 6.02
C VAL A 127 -27.37 12.40 6.51
N GLY A 128 -28.29 11.83 5.72
CA GLY A 128 -29.71 11.74 6.07
C GLY A 128 -29.98 10.68 7.14
N CYS A 129 -31.05 10.89 7.91
CA CYS A 129 -31.56 9.90 8.87
C CYS A 129 -32.87 9.32 8.35
N ASP A 130 -32.90 8.02 8.04
CA ASP A 130 -34.11 7.35 7.55
C ASP A 130 -35.30 7.45 8.53
N PRO A 131 -35.13 7.22 9.85
CA PRO A 131 -36.19 7.45 10.82
C PRO A 131 -36.74 8.89 10.86
N CYS A 132 -35.87 9.89 10.65
CA CYS A 132 -36.27 11.30 10.72
C CYS A 132 -36.71 11.88 9.36
N GLN A 133 -36.50 11.16 8.26
CA GLN A 133 -36.73 11.65 6.89
C GLN A 133 -36.09 13.04 6.65
N THR A 134 -34.98 13.31 7.32
CA THR A 134 -34.31 14.61 7.33
C THR A 134 -32.89 14.44 6.81
N SER A 135 -32.49 15.27 5.85
CA SER A 135 -31.12 15.30 5.33
C SER A 135 -30.16 16.00 6.31
N ASN A 136 -28.87 15.66 6.23
CA ASN A 136 -27.77 16.33 6.94
C ASN A 136 -27.94 16.42 8.46
N CYS A 137 -28.56 15.41 9.07
CA CYS A 137 -28.80 15.39 10.52
C CYS A 137 -28.06 14.25 11.23
N VAL A 138 -27.40 13.35 10.50
CA VAL A 138 -26.54 12.30 11.06
C VAL A 138 -25.10 12.70 10.89
N GLN A 139 -24.38 12.85 11.98
CA GLN A 139 -22.93 13.01 11.99
C GLN A 139 -22.29 11.63 11.94
N VAL A 140 -21.51 11.36 10.90
CA VAL A 140 -20.80 10.11 10.68
C VAL A 140 -19.32 10.38 10.80
N GLY A 141 -18.67 9.78 11.80
CA GLY A 141 -17.25 9.95 12.08
C GLY A 141 -16.49 8.62 12.12
N LYS A 142 -15.20 8.67 11.82
CA LYS A 142 -14.28 7.54 12.01
C LYS A 142 -13.52 7.73 13.33
N ASN A 143 -13.76 6.84 14.28
CA ASN A 143 -12.97 6.76 15.51
C ASN A 143 -11.76 5.86 15.26
N ILE A 144 -10.61 6.46 15.01
CA ILE A 144 -9.36 5.75 14.73
C ILE A 144 -8.73 5.27 16.04
N SER A 145 -8.57 3.96 16.19
CA SER A 145 -7.94 3.33 17.36
C SER A 145 -6.47 2.97 17.13
N ASN A 146 -6.05 2.74 15.88
CA ASN A 146 -4.65 2.50 15.54
C ASN A 146 -4.27 3.17 14.21
N MET A 147 -3.14 3.87 14.20
CA MET A 147 -2.50 4.38 13.00
C MET A 147 -1.28 3.52 12.66
N PRO A 148 -1.20 2.94 11.44
CA PRO A 148 -0.19 1.95 11.10
C PRO A 148 1.21 2.57 10.98
N LYS A 149 2.26 1.77 11.20
CA LYS A 149 3.65 2.21 10.94
C LYS A 149 3.86 2.50 9.45
N TYR A 150 3.28 1.67 8.59
CA TYR A 150 3.30 1.80 7.15
C TYR A 150 1.88 2.03 6.66
N PHE A 151 1.59 3.25 6.23
CA PHE A 151 0.27 3.60 5.74
C PHE A 151 0.23 3.47 4.21
N SER A 152 -0.44 2.41 3.74
CA SER A 152 -0.59 2.07 2.33
C SER A 152 -1.87 2.65 1.78
N ILE A 153 -1.78 3.42 0.70
CA ILE A 153 -2.89 4.16 0.11
C ILE A 153 -3.06 3.74 -1.34
N LEU A 154 -4.17 3.08 -1.65
CA LEU A 154 -4.56 2.72 -3.00
C LEU A 154 -5.33 3.87 -3.65
N LEU A 155 -4.99 4.21 -4.89
CA LEU A 155 -5.71 5.18 -5.70
C LEU A 155 -6.65 4.42 -6.65
N GLY A 156 -7.96 4.65 -6.53
CA GLY A 156 -8.97 3.95 -7.34
C GLY A 156 -8.87 4.17 -8.87
N ASP A 157 -9.57 3.31 -9.63
CA ASP A 157 -9.45 3.07 -11.08
C ASP A 157 -9.71 4.25 -12.05
N LYS A 158 -10.09 5.44 -11.55
CA LYS A 158 -10.59 6.54 -12.40
C LYS A 158 -9.80 7.84 -12.32
N ASN A 159 -8.58 7.79 -11.82
CA ASN A 159 -7.93 9.01 -11.41
C ASN A 159 -7.08 9.60 -12.53
N ASN A 160 -7.67 10.55 -13.24
CA ASN A 160 -6.96 11.71 -13.81
C ASN A 160 -6.37 12.58 -12.68
N LEU A 161 -5.76 11.98 -11.65
CA LEU A 161 -4.97 12.73 -10.68
C LEU A 161 -3.90 13.43 -11.50
N MET A 162 -3.90 14.76 -11.45
CA MET A 162 -2.76 15.49 -11.98
C MET A 162 -1.58 15.04 -11.12
N ASP A 163 -0.52 14.53 -11.76
CA ASP A 163 0.58 13.88 -11.03
C ASP A 163 1.25 14.74 -9.93
N ASP A 164 0.87 16.01 -9.75
CA ASP A 164 1.39 16.97 -8.77
C ASP A 164 0.75 16.85 -7.36
N ASP A 165 -0.13 15.86 -7.13
CA ASP A 165 -0.97 15.77 -5.92
C ASP A 165 -0.46 14.83 -4.81
N ILE A 166 0.66 14.13 -5.02
CA ILE A 166 1.30 13.28 -4.01
C ILE A 166 2.11 14.14 -3.05
N ALA A 167 1.74 14.13 -1.76
CA ALA A 167 2.50 14.79 -0.72
C ALA A 167 3.77 13.98 -0.40
N GLY A 168 4.91 14.65 -0.24
CA GLY A 168 6.13 13.96 0.23
C GLY A 168 6.05 13.58 1.71
N GLN A 169 5.24 14.31 2.48
CA GLN A 169 4.99 14.09 3.89
C GLN A 169 3.66 14.76 4.27
N PHE A 170 2.99 14.27 5.30
CA PHE A 170 1.79 14.89 5.87
C PHE A 170 1.62 14.52 7.34
N ASN A 171 0.69 15.19 8.02
CA ASN A 171 0.30 14.85 9.38
C ASN A 171 -1.14 14.32 9.38
N LEU A 172 -1.37 13.20 10.06
CA LEU A 172 -2.69 12.60 10.19
C LEU A 172 -2.86 12.01 11.58
N ASN A 173 -3.94 12.39 12.26
CA ASN A 173 -4.24 11.95 13.63
C ASN A 173 -3.04 12.11 14.60
N ASN A 174 -2.35 13.26 14.55
CA ASN A 174 -1.12 13.60 15.30
C ASN A 174 0.13 12.78 14.95
N GLU A 175 0.08 11.93 13.93
CA GLU A 175 1.21 11.15 13.47
C GLU A 175 1.84 11.80 12.22
N HIS A 176 3.16 11.76 12.12
CA HIS A 176 3.91 12.30 10.99
C HIS A 176 4.28 11.19 10.02
N TYR A 177 3.84 11.33 8.77
CA TYR A 177 4.07 10.37 7.71
C TYR A 177 4.97 10.94 6.62
N THR A 178 6.00 10.19 6.22
CA THR A 178 6.89 10.51 5.10
C THR A 178 6.76 9.45 4.04
N ILE A 179 6.69 9.84 2.76
CA ILE A 179 6.60 8.90 1.66
C ILE A 179 7.87 8.04 1.58
N ILE A 180 7.69 6.73 1.37
CA ILE A 180 8.82 5.80 1.20
C ILE A 180 8.75 5.01 -0.11
N GLY A 181 7.58 4.94 -0.75
CA GLY A 181 7.44 4.22 -2.00
C GLY A 181 6.18 4.52 -2.77
N ILE A 182 6.23 4.28 -4.07
CA ILE A 182 5.13 4.43 -5.02
C ILE A 182 5.18 3.26 -6.00
N LEU A 183 4.09 2.50 -6.10
CA LEU A 183 3.84 1.58 -7.19
C LEU A 183 3.05 2.32 -8.27
N CYS A 184 3.54 2.26 -9.50
CA CYS A 184 2.94 2.95 -10.64
C CYS A 184 2.51 1.95 -11.71
N TYR A 185 1.34 2.15 -12.28
CA TYR A 185 0.91 1.45 -13.49
C TYR A 185 1.46 2.16 -14.73
N LYS A 186 1.98 1.40 -15.69
CA LYS A 186 2.50 1.89 -16.96
C LYS A 186 1.67 1.31 -18.12
N PRO A 187 0.67 2.04 -18.64
CA PRO A 187 -0.26 1.51 -19.64
C PRO A 187 0.40 1.10 -20.96
N SER A 188 1.51 1.76 -21.34
CA SER A 188 2.22 1.47 -22.60
C SER A 188 2.78 0.04 -22.69
N SER A 189 2.97 -0.62 -21.56
CA SER A 189 3.52 -1.98 -21.46
C SER A 189 2.71 -2.86 -20.50
N GLU A 190 1.52 -2.40 -20.09
CA GLU A 190 0.56 -3.12 -19.25
C GLU A 190 1.20 -3.77 -18.01
N HIS A 191 2.06 -3.03 -17.29
CA HIS A 191 2.75 -3.56 -16.12
C HIS A 191 2.99 -2.50 -15.04
N TYR A 192 3.41 -2.97 -13.87
CA TYR A 192 3.75 -2.12 -12.74
C TYR A 192 5.26 -1.87 -12.63
N VAL A 193 5.60 -0.62 -12.29
CA VAL A 193 6.94 -0.19 -11.93
C VAL A 193 6.91 0.40 -10.52
N SER A 194 8.05 0.43 -9.84
CA SER A 194 8.11 0.96 -8.47
C SER A 194 9.19 2.00 -8.30
N TYR A 195 8.91 2.95 -7.42
CA TYR A 195 9.82 3.94 -6.92
C TYR A 195 9.95 3.80 -5.41
N THR A 196 11.17 3.81 -4.89
CA THR A 196 11.45 3.67 -3.46
C THR A 196 12.41 4.77 -3.00
N LEU A 197 12.09 5.42 -1.89
CA LEU A 197 12.90 6.49 -1.32
C LEU A 197 13.79 5.93 -0.21
N ASN A 198 15.10 6.10 -0.41
CA ASN A 198 16.12 5.59 0.47
C ASN A 198 16.05 4.06 0.67
N GLY A 199 17.14 3.46 1.13
CA GLY A 199 17.15 2.05 1.45
C GLY A 199 18.53 1.49 1.62
N GLN A 200 18.58 0.16 1.70
CA GLN A 200 19.81 -0.59 1.78
C GLN A 200 19.73 -1.77 0.81
N HIS A 201 20.74 -1.91 -0.04
CA HIS A 201 20.88 -3.09 -0.89
C HIS A 201 21.24 -4.31 -0.04
N ASN A 202 21.04 -5.53 -0.56
CA ASN A 202 21.29 -6.76 0.19
C ASN A 202 22.76 -6.92 0.63
N ASP A 203 23.69 -6.27 -0.07
CA ASP A 203 25.12 -6.23 0.28
C ASP A 203 25.48 -5.18 1.34
N GLY A 204 24.48 -4.44 1.85
CA GLY A 204 24.65 -3.40 2.86
C GLY A 204 24.87 -2.00 2.31
N THR A 205 24.96 -1.81 0.98
CA THR A 205 25.14 -0.49 0.36
C THR A 205 23.94 0.41 0.65
N ILE A 206 24.20 1.60 1.19
CA ILE A 206 23.17 2.60 1.44
C ILE A 206 22.75 3.23 0.10
N MET A 207 21.46 3.14 -0.16
CA MET A 207 20.81 3.64 -1.36
C MET A 207 20.12 4.94 -0.99
N ALA A 208 20.79 6.09 -1.14
CA ALA A 208 20.18 7.39 -0.85
C ALA A 208 19.40 7.92 -2.06
N GLY A 209 18.28 8.61 -1.82
CA GLY A 209 17.42 9.21 -2.84
C GLY A 209 16.41 8.23 -3.43
N TRP A 210 15.77 8.62 -4.54
CA TRP A 210 14.75 7.80 -5.20
C TRP A 210 15.36 6.76 -6.15
N TRP A 211 14.91 5.53 -6.02
CA TRP A 211 15.30 4.39 -6.85
C TRP A 211 14.13 3.85 -7.62
N PHE A 212 14.35 3.58 -8.90
CA PHE A 212 13.37 3.03 -9.83
C PHE A 212 13.64 1.55 -10.05
N PHE A 213 12.58 0.75 -10.08
CA PHE A 213 12.61 -0.65 -10.45
C PHE A 213 11.50 -0.97 -11.45
N ASP A 214 11.90 -1.60 -12.56
CA ASP A 214 11.00 -2.14 -13.58
C ASP A 214 11.17 -3.67 -13.61
N GLY A 215 10.10 -4.39 -13.26
CA GLY A 215 10.12 -5.85 -13.17
C GLY A 215 10.28 -6.57 -14.51
N LEU A 216 10.09 -5.89 -15.64
CA LEU A 216 10.33 -6.49 -16.96
C LEU A 216 11.79 -6.42 -17.38
N ASP A 217 12.51 -5.39 -16.93
CA ASP A 217 13.91 -5.14 -17.31
C ASP A 217 14.91 -5.60 -16.23
N ASP A 218 14.43 -6.01 -15.05
CA ASP A 218 15.22 -6.38 -13.86
C ASP A 218 16.26 -5.31 -13.45
N LYS A 219 16.02 -4.05 -13.83
CA LYS A 219 16.95 -2.93 -13.58
C LYS A 219 16.52 -2.12 -12.38
N ILE A 220 17.44 -2.01 -11.43
CA ILE A 220 17.37 -1.06 -10.31
C ILE A 220 18.23 0.16 -10.68
N ILE A 221 17.62 1.33 -10.75
CA ILE A 221 18.26 2.57 -11.24
C ILE A 221 18.11 3.66 -10.19
N ASN A 222 19.22 4.30 -9.80
CA ASN A 222 19.15 5.55 -9.04
C ASN A 222 18.66 6.66 -9.97
N THR A 223 17.55 7.30 -9.60
CA THR A 223 16.94 8.36 -10.43
C THR A 223 17.70 9.68 -10.36
N ASN A 224 18.58 9.85 -9.38
CA ASN A 224 19.22 11.11 -8.98
C ASN A 224 18.22 12.22 -8.63
N ILE A 225 16.99 11.84 -8.26
CA ILE A 225 15.95 12.74 -7.80
C ILE A 225 15.90 12.69 -6.28
N SER A 226 15.86 13.86 -5.65
CA SER A 226 15.79 14.01 -4.19
C SER A 226 14.40 14.42 -3.70
N ASP A 227 13.61 15.12 -4.52
CA ASP A 227 12.30 15.64 -4.13
C ASP A 227 11.16 14.97 -4.90
N ILE A 228 10.01 14.85 -4.23
CA ILE A 228 8.83 14.19 -4.78
C ILE A 228 8.28 14.87 -6.03
N LYS A 229 8.36 16.21 -6.12
CA LYS A 229 7.83 16.97 -7.27
C LYS A 229 8.57 16.66 -8.56
N ASN A 230 9.89 16.56 -8.50
CA ASN A 230 10.69 16.16 -9.66
C ASN A 230 10.47 14.68 -10.01
N LEU A 231 10.18 13.82 -9.03
CA LEU A 231 9.83 12.42 -9.28
C LEU A 231 8.50 12.30 -10.03
N GLN A 232 7.47 13.00 -9.54
CA GLN A 232 6.15 13.10 -10.16
C GLN A 232 6.25 13.57 -11.62
N ARG A 233 7.06 14.61 -11.87
CA ARG A 233 7.32 15.07 -13.24
C ARG A 233 7.97 14.00 -14.12
N ARG A 234 8.91 13.22 -13.57
CA ARG A 234 9.53 12.09 -14.29
C ARG A 234 8.48 11.01 -14.61
N MET A 235 7.68 10.60 -13.65
CA MET A 235 6.61 9.60 -13.82
C MET A 235 5.68 10.01 -14.96
N ARG A 236 5.24 11.28 -14.97
CA ARG A 236 4.43 11.87 -16.05
C ARG A 236 5.11 11.76 -17.41
N HIS A 237 6.37 12.16 -17.50
CA HIS A 237 7.14 12.06 -18.75
C HIS A 237 7.31 10.62 -19.25
N GLN A 238 7.24 9.64 -18.35
CA GLN A 238 7.32 8.22 -18.65
C GLN A 238 5.96 7.56 -18.86
N GLY A 239 4.85 8.31 -18.77
CA GLY A 239 3.49 7.78 -18.87
C GLY A 239 3.17 6.75 -17.78
N GLN A 240 3.64 7.00 -16.56
CA GLN A 240 3.43 6.16 -15.38
C GLN A 240 2.48 6.87 -14.42
N TYR A 241 1.50 6.13 -13.91
CA TYR A 241 0.46 6.64 -13.03
C TYR A 241 0.57 5.98 -11.66
N ALA A 242 0.59 6.77 -10.58
CA ALA A 242 0.60 6.21 -9.24
C ALA A 242 -0.65 5.35 -9.02
N HIS A 243 -0.46 4.21 -8.37
CA HIS A 243 -1.53 3.24 -8.09
C HIS A 243 -1.59 2.90 -6.60
N LEU A 244 -0.44 2.63 -5.99
CA LEU A 244 -0.29 2.43 -4.55
C LEU A 244 0.82 3.34 -4.02
N ILE A 245 0.56 4.04 -2.92
CA ILE A 245 1.53 4.90 -2.26
C ILE A 245 1.76 4.38 -0.84
N VAL A 246 3.01 4.32 -0.41
CA VAL A 246 3.36 3.88 0.94
C VAL A 246 4.06 5.00 1.68
N TYR A 247 3.51 5.34 2.84
CA TYR A 247 4.10 6.27 3.78
C TYR A 247 4.58 5.54 5.03
N GLN A 248 5.67 6.01 5.62
CA GLN A 248 6.19 5.53 6.89
C GLN A 248 5.98 6.58 7.97
N LYS A 249 5.50 6.11 9.12
CA LYS A 249 5.42 6.89 10.35
C LYS A 249 6.82 7.16 10.91
N SER A 250 7.11 8.42 11.20
CA SER A 250 8.40 8.88 11.78
C SER A 250 8.46 8.73 13.30
#